data_AF-A0A9X1R1W7-F1
#
_entry.id   AF-A0A9X1R1W7-F1
#
_cell.length_a   1.000
_cell.length_b   1.000
_cell.length_c   1.000
_cell.angle_alpha   90.00
_cell.angle_beta   90.00
_cell.angle_gamma   90.00
#
_symmetry.space_group_name_H-M   'P 1'
#
loop_
_entity.id
_entity.type
_entity.pdbx_description
1 polymer ?
#
loop_
_entity_poly.entity_id
_entity_poly.type
_entity_poly.pdbx_seq_one_letter_code
_entity_poly.pdbx_strand_id
1 'polypeptide(L)'
;MGKTKKLIELDNKAIEILEKQAKLQKRSLKNYLEFMIEDTALNFSEPSEEYKAMMDDMLERQKNGTLKTTPISEVLAQYGRKL
;
A
#
# COMPACT_ATOMS: atom_id res chain seq x y z
N MET A 1 20.87 12.90 -1.45
CA MET A 1 20.80 11.79 -0.47
C MET A 1 22.02 10.89 -0.63
N GLY A 2 22.66 10.51 0.47
CA GLY A 2 23.80 9.59 0.45
C GLY A 2 23.38 8.17 0.08
N LYS A 3 24.30 7.39 -0.49
CA LYS A 3 24.10 5.96 -0.74
C LYS A 3 24.94 5.16 0.24
N THR A 4 24.34 4.20 0.93
CA THR A 4 25.05 3.29 1.84
C THR A 4 25.09 1.90 1.22
N LYS A 5 26.30 1.32 1.12
CA LYS A 5 26.44 -0.07 0.64
C LYS A 5 25.96 -1.04 1.73
N LYS A 6 25.05 -1.93 1.36
CA LYS A 6 24.63 -3.07 2.18
C LYS A 6 24.94 -4.36 1.43
N LEU A 7 25.46 -5.35 2.15
CA LEU A 7 25.70 -6.70 1.64
C LEU A 7 24.61 -7.61 2.22
N ILE A 8 24.01 -8.42 1.35
CA ILE A 8 23.00 -9.41 1.71
C ILE A 8 23.40 -10.73 1.05
N GLU A 9 23.27 -11.82 1.80
CA GLU A 9 23.43 -13.17 1.27
C GLU A 9 22.05 -13.69 0.87
N LEU A 10 21.94 -14.18 -0.36
CA LEU A 10 20.71 -14.73 -0.92
C LEU A 10 21.07 -16.06 -1.58
N ASP A 11 20.16 -17.03 -1.47
CA ASP A 11 20.32 -18.26 -2.23
C ASP A 11 20.14 -18.01 -3.74
N ASN A 12 20.73 -18.87 -4.55
CA ASN A 12 20.71 -18.71 -6.01
C ASN A 12 19.29 -18.71 -6.59
N LYS A 13 18.36 -19.47 -5.99
CA LYS A 13 16.97 -19.53 -6.44
C LYS A 13 16.26 -18.21 -6.19
N ALA A 14 16.49 -17.57 -5.06
CA ALA A 14 15.97 -16.25 -4.73
C ALA A 14 16.51 -15.21 -5.72
N ILE A 15 17.81 -15.25 -6.03
CA ILE A 15 18.43 -14.35 -7.02
C ILE A 15 17.76 -14.52 -8.39
N GLU A 16 17.58 -15.75 -8.87
CA GLU A 16 16.92 -16.02 -10.15
C GLU A 16 15.49 -15.46 -10.22
N ILE A 17 14.71 -15.64 -9.16
CA ILE A 17 13.35 -15.11 -9.08
C ILE A 17 13.36 -13.58 -9.11
N LEU A 18 14.20 -12.95 -8.29
CA LEU A 18 14.29 -11.49 -8.20
C LEU A 18 14.75 -10.87 -9.53
N GLU A 19 15.71 -11.48 -10.22
CA GLU A 19 16.15 -11.03 -11.54
C GLU A 19 15.05 -11.15 -12.59
N LYS A 20 14.30 -12.25 -12.59
CA LYS A 20 13.17 -12.45 -13.49
C LYS A 20 12.11 -11.36 -13.27
N GLN A 21 11.78 -11.06 -12.02
CA GLN A 21 10.80 -10.01 -11.68
C GLN A 21 11.31 -8.61 -12.07
N ALA A 22 12.58 -8.31 -11.80
CA ALA A 22 13.19 -7.05 -12.20
C ALA A 22 13.10 -6.84 -13.72
N LYS A 23 13.39 -7.89 -14.52
CA LYS A 23 13.28 -7.87 -15.98
C LYS A 23 11.85 -7.64 -16.46
N LEU A 24 10.86 -8.32 -15.88
CA LEU A 24 9.44 -8.14 -16.22
C LEU A 24 8.99 -6.68 -16.02
N GLN A 25 9.51 -6.01 -15.00
CA GLN A 25 9.22 -4.61 -14.70
C GLN A 25 10.14 -3.61 -15.43
N LYS A 26 11.03 -4.08 -16.32
CA LYS A 26 12.03 -3.27 -17.04
C LYS A 26 12.94 -2.46 -16.09
N ARG A 27 13.34 -3.06 -14.97
CA ARG A 27 14.21 -2.47 -13.94
C ARG A 27 15.49 -3.28 -13.77
N SER A 28 16.55 -2.64 -13.29
CA SER A 28 17.72 -3.36 -12.77
C SER A 28 17.37 -4.04 -11.45
N LEU A 29 18.07 -5.13 -11.10
CA LEU A 29 17.87 -5.83 -9.82
C LEU A 29 18.00 -4.87 -8.63
N LYS A 30 19.01 -3.99 -8.64
CA LYS A 30 19.18 -2.95 -7.62
C LYS A 30 17.93 -2.09 -7.45
N ASN A 31 17.45 -1.49 -8.54
CA ASN A 31 16.31 -0.56 -8.48
C ASN A 31 15.00 -1.28 -8.15
N TYR A 32 14.89 -2.56 -8.54
CA TYR A 32 13.76 -3.40 -8.15
C TYR A 32 13.77 -3.68 -6.64
N LEU A 33 14.93 -3.99 -6.06
CA LEU A 33 15.07 -4.20 -4.61
C LEU A 33 14.80 -2.92 -3.81
N GLU A 34 15.35 -1.77 -4.22
CA GLU A 34 15.08 -0.49 -3.56
C GLU A 34 13.58 -0.18 -3.56
N PHE A 35 12.92 -0.29 -4.72
CA PHE A 35 11.47 -0.11 -4.83
C PHE A 35 10.69 -1.07 -3.95
N MET A 36 11.01 -2.38 -4.01
CA MET A 36 10.27 -3.39 -3.26
C MET A 36 10.41 -3.21 -1.74
N ILE A 37 11.62 -2.88 -1.26
CA ILE A 37 11.86 -2.65 0.17
C ILE A 37 11.13 -1.40 0.64
N GLU A 38 11.19 -0.30 -0.11
CA GLU A 38 10.46 0.94 0.21
C GLU A 38 8.95 0.71 0.22
N ASP A 39 8.40 0.11 -0.83
CA ASP A 39 6.98 -0.18 -0.96
C ASP A 39 6.48 -1.11 0.15
N THR A 40 7.25 -2.16 0.45
CA THR A 40 6.95 -3.09 1.55
C THR A 40 6.98 -2.38 2.91
N ALA A 41 7.96 -1.50 3.14
CA ALA A 41 8.03 -0.73 4.38
C ALA A 41 6.85 0.24 4.53
N LEU A 42 6.41 0.87 3.44
CA LEU A 42 5.21 1.71 3.43
C LEU A 42 3.94 0.90 3.70
N ASN A 43 3.84 -0.31 3.14
CA ASN A 43 2.69 -1.19 3.38
C ASN A 43 2.63 -1.73 4.82
N PHE A 44 3.77 -1.89 5.49
CA PHE A 44 3.83 -2.26 6.91
C PHE A 44 3.80 -1.07 7.87
N SER A 45 3.97 0.14 7.36
CA SER A 45 3.87 1.33 8.19
C SER A 45 2.46 1.45 8.76
N GLU A 46 2.36 1.93 9.99
CA GLU A 46 1.06 2.26 10.55
C GLU A 46 0.33 3.23 9.61
N PRO A 47 -1.01 3.16 9.52
CA PRO A 47 -1.77 4.15 8.76
C PRO A 47 -1.34 5.56 9.17
N SER A 48 -1.35 6.49 8.21
CA SER A 48 -0.92 7.86 8.49
C SER A 48 -1.70 8.45 9.65
N GLU A 49 -1.12 9.41 10.38
CA GLU A 49 -1.80 10.07 11.50
C GLU A 49 -3.10 10.73 11.05
N GLU A 50 -3.16 11.22 9.80
CA GLU A 50 -4.39 11.76 9.20
C GLU A 50 -5.46 10.69 9.02
N TYR A 51 -5.07 9.48 8.59
CA TYR A 51 -6.01 8.37 8.46
C TYR A 51 -6.51 7.90 9.83
N LYS A 52 -5.63 7.80 10.84
CA LYS A 52 -6.00 7.47 12.22
C LYS A 52 -7.00 8.49 12.77
N ALA A 53 -6.72 9.78 12.63
CA ALA A 53 -7.60 10.86 13.06
C ALA A 53 -8.97 10.84 12.34
N MET A 54 -8.99 10.54 11.03
CA MET A 54 -10.24 10.37 10.28
C MET A 54 -11.06 9.19 10.83
N MET A 55 -10.42 8.08 11.16
CA MET A 55 -11.10 6.91 11.73
C MET A 55 -11.62 7.19 13.14
N ASP A 56 -10.85 7.90 13.97
CA ASP A 56 -11.28 8.30 15.32
C ASP A 56 -12.52 9.20 15.27
N ASP A 57 -12.56 10.20 14.39
CA ASP A 57 -13.73 11.06 14.16
C ASP A 57 -14.94 10.26 13.63
N MET A 58 -14.71 9.32 12.71
CA MET A 58 -15.78 8.44 12.21
C MET A 58 -16.38 7.59 13.35
N LEU A 59 -15.53 7.00 14.20
CA LEU A 59 -15.95 6.18 15.33
C LEU A 59 -16.68 7.02 16.39
N GLU A 60 -16.25 8.26 16.63
CA GLU A 60 -16.95 9.19 17.50
C GLU A 60 -18.35 9.52 16.97
N ARG A 61 -18.48 9.85 15.67
CA ARG A 61 -19.77 10.10 15.03
C ARG A 61 -20.69 8.87 15.10
N GLN A 62 -20.13 7.67 14.98
CA GLN A 62 -20.89 6.43 15.12
C GLN A 62 -21.41 6.26 16.55
N LYS A 63 -20.55 6.46 17.56
CA LYS A 63 -20.94 6.39 18.98
C LYS A 63 -22.01 7.42 19.34
N ASN A 64 -21.90 8.61 18.78
CA ASN A 64 -22.84 9.72 19.00
C ASN A 64 -24.10 9.64 18.13
N GLY A 65 -24.24 8.62 17.27
CA GLY A 65 -25.40 8.45 16.39
C GLY A 65 -25.51 9.51 15.28
N THR A 66 -24.45 10.26 15.01
CA THR A 66 -24.41 11.33 13.99
C THR A 66 -23.77 10.88 12.67
N LEU A 67 -23.25 9.65 12.62
CA LEU A 67 -22.68 9.07 11.41
C LEU A 67 -23.75 8.91 10.34
N LYS A 68 -23.59 9.63 9.23
CA LYS A 68 -24.43 9.49 8.04
C LYS A 68 -23.87 8.39 7.16
N THR A 69 -24.70 7.40 6.84
CA THR A 69 -24.38 6.35 5.88
C THR A 69 -25.27 6.49 4.65
N THR A 70 -24.79 6.01 3.51
CA THR A 70 -25.54 6.02 2.25
C THR A 70 -25.63 4.59 1.75
N PRO A 71 -26.83 4.09 1.39
CA PRO A 71 -26.97 2.77 0.80
C PRO A 71 -26.10 2.64 -0.46
N ILE A 72 -25.42 1.51 -0.60
CA ILE A 72 -24.54 1.25 -1.74
C ILE A 72 -25.28 1.32 -3.09
N SER A 73 -26.57 0.97 -3.12
CA SER A 73 -27.42 1.11 -4.30
C SER A 73 -27.55 2.56 -4.78
N GLU A 74 -27.62 3.53 -3.86
CA GLU A 74 -27.71 4.96 -4.20
C GLU A 74 -26.38 5.46 -4.75
N VAL A 75 -25.27 5.05 -4.13
CA VAL A 75 -23.92 5.39 -4.62
C VAL A 75 -23.73 4.84 -6.04
N LEU A 76 -24.06 3.57 -6.28
CA LEU A 76 -23.91 2.96 -7.59
C LEU A 76 -24.79 3.61 -8.66
N ALA A 77 -26.01 4.00 -8.30
CA ALA A 77 -26.91 4.74 -9.21
C ALA A 77 -26.31 6.07 -9.67
N GLN A 78 -25.61 6.81 -8.78
CA GLN A 78 -24.91 8.05 -9.15
C GLN A 78 -23.84 7.83 -10.22
N TYR A 79 -23.22 6.65 -10.24
CA TYR A 79 -22.19 6.26 -11.21
C TYR A 79 -22.74 5.43 -12.38
N GLY A 80 -24.07 5.30 -12.53
CA GLY A 80 -24.70 4.53 -13.61
C GLY A 80 -24.45 3.02 -13.53
N ARG A 81 -24.15 2.49 -12.34
CA ARG A 81 -23.89 1.06 -12.09
C ARG A 81 -25.08 0.43 -11.36
N LYS A 82 -25.29 -0.88 -11.55
CA LYS A 82 -26.27 -1.70 -10.81
C LYS A 82 -25.54 -2.84 -10.10
N LEU A 83 -26.06 -3.23 -8.94
CA LEU A 83 -25.66 -4.45 -8.22
C LEU A 83 -26.12 -5.69 -8.98
#